data_AF-A0AA89BQ80-F1
#
_entry.id   AF-A0AA89BQ80-F1
#
_cell.length_a   1.000
_cell.length_b   1.000
_cell.length_c   1.000
_cell.angle_alpha   90.00
_cell.angle_beta   90.00
_cell.angle_gamma   90.00
#
_symmetry.space_group_name_H-M   'P 1'
#
loop_
_entity.id
_entity.type
_entity.pdbx_description
1 polymer ?
#
loop_
_entity_poly.entity_id
_entity_poly.type
_entity_poly.pdbx_seq_one_letter_code
_entity_poly.pdbx_strand_id
1 'polypeptide(L)'
;IRSTLLEIDGELGAIDVERLKFLTKDHLPHGGLAKASRGIDVFSTLEQKGKLRENDTKFLQECFHYMQRRDLVRKIGGDPDNIEDVIQREGPNLVLPFRILLFNIAEDIGEKDLNTMKFYARNQYNLSKKQVDSIKTCLDLFNVLEREGIVQPPEVRELENMINSVGDEELRELIDDYKKDHGLKALCRVFENKLKFKVERHNDLTAPEIIHLCQQVAKRNHKKFDAFVMCILSHGNQGNVYGTEGKLLEIRNITSCFTATSCQTLADKPKLFFFQACQGTDLQKGATQIYERQESTIEMDVAPDDTPRNSSIPDDADFLFGYATVPGYASIRSRSQGSFYIMTLVEALEQYASRYECMYLVFWIYRITSHFEGH
;
A
#
# COMPACT_ATOMS: atom_id res chain seq x y z
N ILE A 1 5.92 36.12 -9.39
CA ILE A 1 4.81 35.39 -8.70
C ILE A 1 4.14 36.12 -7.51
N ARG A 2 4.85 36.94 -6.72
CA ARG A 2 4.31 37.51 -5.47
C ARG A 2 3.03 38.36 -5.61
N SER A 3 2.86 39.10 -6.70
CA SER A 3 1.62 39.86 -6.97
C SER A 3 0.41 38.92 -7.06
N THR A 4 0.54 37.82 -7.80
CA THR A 4 -0.49 36.79 -7.93
C THR A 4 -0.83 36.15 -6.59
N LEU A 5 0.17 35.89 -5.73
CA LEU A 5 -0.09 35.33 -4.39
C LEU A 5 -0.87 36.28 -3.48
N LEU A 6 -0.69 37.60 -3.62
CA LEU A 6 -1.49 38.60 -2.90
C LEU A 6 -2.94 38.65 -3.39
N GLU A 7 -3.16 38.50 -4.68
CA GLU A 7 -4.51 38.39 -5.24
C GLU A 7 -5.22 37.14 -4.72
N ILE A 8 -4.53 35.99 -4.77
CA ILE A 8 -5.04 34.71 -4.26
C ILE A 8 -5.35 34.78 -2.77
N ASP A 9 -4.53 35.45 -1.97
CA ASP A 9 -4.79 35.64 -0.54
C ASP A 9 -6.11 36.37 -0.26
N GLY A 10 -6.53 37.29 -1.15
CA GLY A 10 -7.84 37.94 -1.08
C GLY A 10 -9.03 37.02 -1.39
N GLU A 11 -8.79 35.87 -2.01
CA GLU A 11 -9.79 34.88 -2.42
C GLU A 11 -9.82 33.62 -1.54
N LEU A 12 -8.94 33.54 -0.54
CA LEU A 12 -8.91 32.46 0.43
C LEU A 12 -9.72 32.85 1.67
N GLY A 13 -10.81 32.15 1.91
CA GLY A 13 -11.56 32.27 3.15
C GLY A 13 -10.83 31.61 4.33
N ALA A 14 -11.32 31.83 5.55
CA ALA A 14 -10.73 31.21 6.75
C ALA A 14 -10.68 29.67 6.67
N ILE A 15 -11.69 29.05 6.08
CA ILE A 15 -11.74 27.58 5.87
C ILE A 15 -10.65 27.16 4.88
N ASP A 16 -10.46 27.91 3.79
CA ASP A 16 -9.43 27.61 2.80
C ASP A 16 -8.02 27.72 3.41
N VAL A 17 -7.80 28.69 4.30
CA VAL A 17 -6.53 28.84 5.02
C VAL A 17 -6.27 27.63 5.92
N GLU A 18 -7.27 27.13 6.66
CA GLU A 18 -7.09 25.92 7.49
C GLU A 18 -6.84 24.67 6.64
N ARG A 19 -7.54 24.51 5.51
CA ARG A 19 -7.29 23.43 4.54
C ARG A 19 -5.86 23.47 4.00
N LEU A 20 -5.39 24.66 3.59
CA LEU A 20 -4.04 24.85 3.08
C LEU A 20 -2.98 24.60 4.18
N LYS A 21 -3.24 25.05 5.42
CA LYS A 21 -2.36 24.75 6.57
C LYS A 21 -2.25 23.25 6.81
N PHE A 22 -3.36 22.51 6.68
CA PHE A 22 -3.36 21.06 6.84
C PHE A 22 -2.54 20.37 5.75
N LEU A 23 -2.81 20.67 4.47
CA LEU A 23 -2.09 20.05 3.33
C LEU A 23 -0.58 20.34 3.31
N THR A 24 -0.17 21.48 3.87
CA THR A 24 1.25 21.90 3.89
C THR A 24 2.00 21.50 5.17
N LYS A 25 1.31 20.86 6.12
CA LYS A 25 1.81 20.55 7.48
C LYS A 25 3.10 19.74 7.50
N ASP A 26 3.27 18.80 6.58
CA ASP A 26 4.43 17.89 6.57
C ASP A 26 5.71 18.56 6.02
N HIS A 27 5.58 19.75 5.42
CA HIS A 27 6.71 20.52 4.88
C HIS A 27 7.02 21.79 5.64
N LEU A 28 6.14 22.20 6.55
CA LEU A 28 6.23 23.47 7.25
C LEU A 28 6.31 23.26 8.77
N PRO A 29 7.11 24.06 9.48
CA PRO A 29 7.23 23.93 10.93
C PRO A 29 5.91 24.31 11.60
N HIS A 30 5.51 23.53 12.61
CA HIS A 30 4.26 23.77 13.37
C HIS A 30 4.10 25.20 13.87
N GLY A 31 5.18 25.82 14.34
CA GLY A 31 5.14 27.20 14.86
C GLY A 31 4.83 28.27 13.79
N GLY A 32 5.18 28.03 12.52
CA GLY A 32 4.85 28.92 11.41
C GLY A 32 3.37 28.80 11.03
N LEU A 33 2.89 27.57 10.92
CA LEU A 33 1.48 27.28 10.59
C LEU A 33 0.51 27.71 11.69
N ALA A 34 0.86 27.51 12.96
CA ALA A 34 -0.02 27.88 14.08
C ALA A 34 -0.31 29.38 14.15
N LYS A 35 0.61 30.22 13.67
CA LYS A 35 0.46 31.68 13.63
C LYS A 35 -0.17 32.19 12.33
N ALA A 36 -0.23 31.35 11.30
CA ALA A 36 -0.81 31.72 10.02
C ALA A 36 -2.33 31.91 10.17
N SER A 37 -2.77 33.10 9.81
CA SER A 37 -4.17 33.55 9.83
C SER A 37 -4.71 33.87 8.43
N ARG A 38 -3.79 34.10 7.48
CA ARG A 38 -4.06 34.42 6.08
C ARG A 38 -3.27 33.49 5.16
N GLY A 39 -3.71 33.37 3.90
CA GLY A 39 -3.02 32.54 2.90
C GLY A 39 -1.59 33.02 2.67
N ILE A 40 -1.36 34.34 2.67
CA ILE A 40 -0.05 34.95 2.49
C ILE A 40 0.96 34.55 3.58
N ASP A 41 0.50 34.24 4.80
CA ASP A 41 1.37 33.75 5.88
C ASP A 41 1.92 32.35 5.54
N VAL A 42 1.05 31.50 4.99
CA VAL A 42 1.41 30.15 4.53
C VAL A 42 2.35 30.25 3.32
N PHE A 43 2.01 31.07 2.32
CA PHE A 43 2.83 31.27 1.12
C PHE A 43 4.23 31.79 1.46
N SER A 44 4.34 32.76 2.37
CA SER A 44 5.62 33.28 2.84
C SER A 44 6.46 32.20 3.51
N THR A 45 5.82 31.31 4.28
CA THR A 45 6.51 30.17 4.92
C THR A 45 6.96 29.13 3.88
N LEU A 46 6.16 28.88 2.84
CA LEU A 46 6.54 28.02 1.72
C LEU A 46 7.73 28.57 0.92
N GLU A 47 7.76 29.88 0.64
CA GLU A 47 8.90 30.55 0.01
C GLU A 47 10.17 30.37 0.85
N GLN A 48 10.07 30.62 2.17
CA GLN A 48 11.20 30.46 3.10
C GLN A 48 11.73 29.02 3.16
N LYS A 49 10.85 28.02 3.01
CA LYS A 49 11.24 26.60 2.95
C LYS A 49 11.61 26.12 1.55
N GLY A 50 11.61 27.01 0.57
CA GLY A 50 11.97 26.70 -0.82
C GLY A 50 10.98 25.78 -1.53
N LYS A 51 9.77 25.61 -0.97
CA LYS A 51 8.66 24.82 -1.53
C LYS A 51 7.77 25.63 -2.50
N LEU A 52 8.01 26.94 -2.56
CA LEU A 52 7.38 27.84 -3.52
C LEU A 52 8.44 28.78 -4.09
N ARG A 53 8.56 28.83 -5.41
CA ARG A 53 9.47 29.73 -6.14
C ARG A 53 8.75 30.29 -7.36
N GLU A 54 9.32 31.34 -7.94
CA GLU A 54 8.71 32.00 -9.12
C GLU A 54 8.48 31.05 -10.31
N ASN A 55 9.40 30.11 -10.54
CA ASN A 55 9.32 29.13 -11.62
C ASN A 55 8.95 27.72 -11.14
N ASP A 56 8.59 27.57 -9.86
CA ASP A 56 8.23 26.28 -9.26
C ASP A 56 7.08 26.45 -8.28
N THR A 57 5.87 26.23 -8.79
CA THR A 57 4.60 26.40 -8.05
C THR A 57 3.86 25.09 -7.87
N LYS A 58 4.44 23.96 -8.29
CA LYS A 58 3.75 22.68 -8.42
C LYS A 58 3.21 22.16 -7.10
N PHE A 59 3.96 22.35 -6.01
CA PHE A 59 3.50 21.99 -4.66
C PHE A 59 2.22 22.74 -4.28
N LEU A 60 2.15 24.04 -4.60
CA LEU A 60 0.97 24.84 -4.33
C LEU A 60 -0.18 24.53 -5.30
N GLN A 61 0.14 24.20 -6.56
CA GLN A 61 -0.84 23.72 -7.54
C GLN A 61 -1.53 22.44 -7.06
N GLU A 62 -0.76 21.48 -6.54
CA GLU A 62 -1.32 20.25 -5.99
C GLU A 62 -2.20 20.52 -4.76
N CYS A 63 -1.76 21.39 -3.84
CA CYS A 63 -2.60 21.80 -2.71
C CYS A 63 -3.95 22.37 -3.17
N PHE A 64 -3.95 23.27 -4.16
CA PHE A 64 -5.17 23.85 -4.72
C PHE A 64 -6.01 22.83 -5.50
N HIS A 65 -5.39 21.84 -6.14
CA HIS A 65 -6.09 20.74 -6.77
C HIS A 65 -6.90 19.93 -5.74
N TYR A 66 -6.29 19.52 -4.62
CA TYR A 66 -7.01 18.79 -3.57
C TYR A 66 -8.09 19.64 -2.89
N MET A 67 -7.86 20.94 -2.73
CA MET A 67 -8.89 21.88 -2.25
C MET A 67 -10.01 22.15 -3.27
N GLN A 68 -9.99 21.50 -4.44
CA GLN A 68 -10.94 21.71 -5.55
C GLN A 68 -10.97 23.15 -6.09
N ARG A 69 -9.91 23.93 -5.86
CA ARG A 69 -9.75 25.33 -6.32
C ARG A 69 -9.08 25.39 -7.68
N ARG A 70 -9.78 24.87 -8.70
CA ARG A 70 -9.30 24.83 -10.10
C ARG A 70 -8.99 26.22 -10.66
N ASP A 71 -9.70 27.25 -10.19
CA ASP A 71 -9.45 28.65 -10.49
C ASP A 71 -8.05 29.10 -10.02
N LEU A 72 -7.65 28.70 -8.82
CA LEU A 72 -6.36 29.06 -8.24
C LEU A 72 -5.20 28.32 -8.90
N VAL A 73 -5.40 27.05 -9.29
CA VAL A 73 -4.42 26.29 -10.08
C VAL A 73 -4.07 27.04 -11.38
N ARG A 74 -5.07 27.54 -12.12
CA ARG A 74 -4.84 28.35 -13.34
C ARG A 74 -4.09 29.63 -13.05
N LYS A 75 -4.44 30.33 -11.96
CA LYS A 75 -3.82 31.61 -11.60
C LYS A 75 -2.32 31.50 -11.33
N ILE A 76 -1.85 30.39 -10.78
CA ILE A 76 -0.42 30.15 -10.52
C ILE A 76 0.30 29.40 -11.65
N GLY A 77 -0.31 29.37 -12.85
CA GLY A 77 0.29 28.85 -14.08
C GLY A 77 0.17 27.33 -14.26
N GLY A 78 -0.67 26.66 -13.47
CA GLY A 78 -0.96 25.24 -13.62
C GLY A 78 -2.11 24.96 -14.59
N ASP A 79 -2.16 23.74 -15.12
CA ASP A 79 -3.27 23.21 -15.91
C ASP A 79 -4.15 22.30 -15.03
N PRO A 80 -5.35 22.72 -14.61
CA PRO A 80 -6.20 21.93 -13.73
C PRO A 80 -6.79 20.68 -14.38
N ASP A 81 -6.71 20.54 -15.70
CA ASP A 81 -7.16 19.35 -16.42
C ASP A 81 -6.03 18.31 -16.55
N ASN A 82 -4.79 18.70 -16.25
CA ASN A 82 -3.60 17.87 -16.44
C ASN A 82 -2.69 17.80 -15.20
N ILE A 83 -3.16 18.31 -14.06
CA ILE A 83 -2.37 18.40 -12.83
C ILE A 83 -2.07 17.02 -12.24
N GLU A 84 -2.99 16.06 -12.37
CA GLU A 84 -2.80 14.67 -11.92
C GLU A 84 -1.64 13.99 -12.66
N ASP A 85 -1.54 14.20 -13.97
CA ASP A 85 -0.41 13.74 -14.79
C ASP A 85 0.92 14.33 -14.32
N VAL A 86 0.93 15.63 -13.96
CA VAL A 86 2.11 16.30 -13.41
C VAL A 86 2.51 15.70 -12.06
N ILE A 87 1.54 15.49 -11.17
CA ILE A 87 1.75 14.86 -9.84
C ILE A 87 2.32 13.44 -10.01
N GLN A 88 1.74 12.64 -10.90
CA GLN A 88 2.20 11.27 -11.16
C GLN A 88 3.62 11.23 -11.72
N ARG A 89 3.97 12.13 -12.65
CA ARG A 89 5.31 12.17 -13.29
C ARG A 89 6.41 12.68 -12.37
N GLU A 90 6.11 13.69 -11.54
CA GLU A 90 7.13 14.32 -10.68
C GLU A 90 7.29 13.62 -9.33
N GLY A 91 6.44 12.64 -9.03
CA GLY A 91 6.57 11.72 -7.92
C GLY A 91 6.15 12.30 -6.56
N PRO A 92 6.32 11.53 -5.46
CA PRO A 92 5.74 11.78 -4.12
C PRO A 92 6.34 12.96 -3.34
N ASN A 93 6.99 13.92 -4.02
CA ASN A 93 7.75 15.01 -3.41
C ASN A 93 6.93 16.27 -3.14
N LEU A 94 5.65 16.25 -3.49
CA LEU A 94 4.75 17.35 -3.27
C LEU A 94 4.01 17.14 -1.93
N VAL A 95 2.73 16.75 -1.87
CA VAL A 95 1.99 16.46 -0.63
C VAL A 95 2.06 14.97 -0.28
N LEU A 96 2.21 14.64 1.01
CA LEU A 96 2.27 13.23 1.43
C LEU A 96 0.95 12.51 1.11
N PRO A 97 0.98 11.28 0.54
CA PRO A 97 -0.23 10.48 0.29
C PRO A 97 -1.11 10.29 1.53
N PHE A 98 -0.49 10.12 2.70
CA PHE A 98 -1.20 10.02 3.97
C PHE A 98 -1.99 11.28 4.30
N ARG A 99 -1.42 12.45 3.99
CA ARG A 99 -2.06 13.75 4.20
C ARG A 99 -3.28 13.91 3.30
N ILE A 100 -3.16 13.46 2.06
CA ILE A 100 -4.25 13.45 1.07
C ILE A 100 -5.39 12.53 1.55
N LEU A 101 -5.08 11.33 2.05
CA LEU A 101 -6.09 10.43 2.64
C LEU A 101 -6.87 11.12 3.76
N LEU A 102 -6.18 11.70 4.73
CA LEU A 102 -6.84 12.40 5.84
C LEU A 102 -7.65 13.61 5.34
N PHE A 103 -7.14 14.34 4.35
CA PHE A 103 -7.86 15.47 3.78
C PHE A 103 -9.16 15.04 3.09
N ASN A 104 -9.12 14.00 2.24
CA ASN A 104 -10.31 13.50 1.55
C ASN A 104 -11.36 12.98 2.55
N ILE A 105 -10.95 12.21 3.57
CA ILE A 105 -11.86 11.79 4.65
C ILE A 105 -12.50 13.01 5.34
N ALA A 106 -11.73 14.07 5.59
CA ALA A 106 -12.25 15.26 6.24
C ALA A 106 -13.24 16.05 5.38
N GLU A 107 -13.14 15.96 4.05
CA GLU A 107 -14.05 16.61 3.11
C GLU A 107 -15.35 15.82 2.93
N ASP A 108 -15.29 14.49 2.99
CA ASP A 108 -16.45 13.62 2.74
C ASP A 108 -17.25 13.30 4.02
N ILE A 109 -16.64 13.44 5.20
CA ILE A 109 -17.28 13.06 6.47
C ILE A 109 -18.41 14.01 6.89
N GLY A 110 -19.56 13.42 7.26
CA GLY A 110 -20.68 14.16 7.84
C GLY A 110 -20.51 14.51 9.33
N GLU A 111 -21.28 15.49 9.82
CA GLU A 111 -21.25 15.91 11.23
C GLU A 111 -21.57 14.77 12.21
N LYS A 112 -22.53 13.91 11.86
CA LYS A 112 -22.90 12.73 12.65
C LYS A 112 -21.71 11.79 12.82
N ASP A 113 -20.98 11.57 11.74
CA ASP A 113 -19.88 10.61 11.67
C ASP A 113 -18.64 11.13 12.39
N LEU A 114 -18.37 12.45 12.25
CA LEU A 114 -17.38 13.14 13.08
C LEU A 114 -17.68 12.99 14.58
N ASN A 115 -18.94 13.12 15.00
CA ASN A 115 -19.32 12.93 16.40
C ASN A 115 -19.12 11.48 16.87
N THR A 116 -19.40 10.50 16.01
CA THR A 116 -19.09 9.09 16.26
C THR A 116 -17.59 8.87 16.45
N MET A 117 -16.76 9.41 15.56
CA MET A 117 -15.29 9.32 15.68
C MET A 117 -14.77 10.02 16.94
N LYS A 118 -15.32 11.19 17.31
CA LYS A 118 -14.98 11.88 18.57
C LYS A 118 -15.29 11.02 19.79
N PHE A 119 -16.46 10.38 19.80
CA PHE A 119 -16.85 9.47 20.89
C PHE A 119 -15.95 8.23 20.94
N TYR A 120 -15.63 7.64 19.78
CA TYR A 120 -14.69 6.53 19.68
C TYR A 120 -13.32 6.92 20.24
N ALA A 121 -12.77 8.04 19.78
CA ALA A 121 -11.44 8.49 20.19
C ALA A 121 -11.36 8.82 21.69
N ARG A 122 -12.43 9.39 22.25
CA ARG A 122 -12.55 9.62 23.70
C ARG A 122 -12.47 8.32 24.49
N ASN A 123 -13.17 7.29 24.05
CA ASN A 123 -13.28 6.05 24.82
C ASN A 123 -12.10 5.11 24.61
N GLN A 124 -11.58 5.01 23.39
CA GLN A 124 -10.50 4.08 23.06
C GLN A 124 -9.12 4.64 23.38
N TYR A 125 -8.92 5.95 23.18
CA TYR A 125 -7.61 6.60 23.35
C TYR A 125 -7.57 7.56 24.54
N ASN A 126 -8.61 7.54 25.39
CA ASN A 126 -8.71 8.35 26.61
C ASN A 126 -8.53 9.87 26.37
N LEU A 127 -8.99 10.40 25.23
CA LEU A 127 -8.95 11.84 25.00
C LEU A 127 -9.75 12.59 26.08
N SER A 128 -9.11 13.59 26.68
CA SER A 128 -9.73 14.40 27.73
C SER A 128 -10.97 15.13 27.20
N LYS A 129 -11.89 15.48 28.11
CA LYS A 129 -13.10 16.23 27.73
C LYS A 129 -12.75 17.55 27.03
N LYS A 130 -11.72 18.23 27.54
CA LYS A 130 -11.21 19.49 26.96
C LYS A 130 -10.70 19.31 25.53
N GLN A 131 -9.98 18.21 25.23
CA GLN A 131 -9.54 17.91 23.86
C GLN A 131 -10.75 17.69 22.95
N VAL A 132 -11.73 16.86 23.37
CA VAL A 132 -12.91 16.54 22.55
C VAL A 132 -13.79 17.77 22.30
N ASP A 133 -13.99 18.62 23.31
CA ASP A 133 -14.79 19.85 23.20
C ASP A 133 -14.14 20.88 22.27
N SER A 134 -12.81 20.82 22.08
CA SER A 134 -12.08 21.72 21.17
C SER A 134 -12.22 21.34 19.69
N ILE A 135 -12.63 20.11 19.38
CA ILE A 135 -12.74 19.58 18.02
C ILE A 135 -14.05 20.04 17.39
N LYS A 136 -13.96 20.90 16.38
CA LYS A 136 -15.12 21.43 15.63
C LYS A 136 -15.24 20.81 14.24
N THR A 137 -14.10 20.46 13.63
CA THR A 137 -14.00 19.89 12.29
C THR A 137 -13.26 18.56 12.32
N CYS A 138 -13.33 17.78 11.25
CA CYS A 138 -12.55 16.54 11.14
C CYS A 138 -11.04 16.82 11.05
N LEU A 139 -10.63 17.94 10.42
CA LEU A 139 -9.23 18.38 10.43
C LEU A 139 -8.74 18.67 11.87
N ASP A 140 -9.59 19.23 12.75
CA ASP A 140 -9.25 19.40 14.18
C ASP A 140 -9.04 18.04 14.86
N LEU A 141 -9.90 17.06 14.57
CA LEU A 141 -9.78 15.72 15.10
C LEU A 141 -8.44 15.10 14.68
N PHE A 142 -8.10 15.13 13.40
CA PHE A 142 -6.83 14.61 12.91
C PHE A 142 -5.62 15.34 13.50
N ASN A 143 -5.68 16.65 13.64
CA ASN A 143 -4.62 17.40 14.32
C ASN A 143 -4.43 16.98 15.79
N VAL A 144 -5.52 16.71 16.52
CA VAL A 144 -5.44 16.19 17.89
C VAL A 144 -4.86 14.78 17.89
N LEU A 145 -5.37 13.87 17.07
CA LEU A 145 -4.90 12.48 17.00
C LEU A 145 -3.42 12.38 16.64
N GLU A 146 -2.94 13.22 15.72
CA GLU A 146 -1.53 13.29 15.36
C GLU A 146 -0.67 13.85 16.50
N ARG A 147 -1.17 14.85 17.24
CA ARG A 147 -0.43 15.40 18.39
C ARG A 147 -0.30 14.38 19.53
N GLU A 148 -1.31 13.56 19.74
CA GLU A 148 -1.28 12.49 20.74
C GLU A 148 -0.58 11.21 20.24
N GLY A 149 -0.09 11.20 18.99
CA GLY A 149 0.64 10.06 18.41
C GLY A 149 -0.23 8.84 18.06
N ILE A 150 -1.55 9.01 18.01
CA ILE A 150 -2.51 7.92 17.75
C ILE A 150 -2.56 7.59 16.24
N VAL A 151 -2.56 8.62 15.41
CA VAL A 151 -2.58 8.51 13.94
C VAL A 151 -1.30 9.16 13.43
N GLN A 152 -0.48 8.44 12.66
CA GLN A 152 0.81 8.90 12.13
C GLN A 152 1.07 8.30 10.74
N PRO A 153 1.74 9.02 9.83
CA PRO A 153 2.11 8.45 8.54
C PRO A 153 3.16 7.32 8.69
N PRO A 154 3.11 6.26 7.87
CA PRO A 154 2.07 5.91 6.91
C PRO A 154 0.92 5.05 7.52
N GLU A 155 0.91 4.87 8.84
CA GLU A 155 0.02 3.96 9.57
C GLU A 155 -1.43 4.42 9.58
N VAL A 156 -2.33 3.52 9.16
CA VAL A 156 -3.78 3.80 9.08
C VAL A 156 -4.63 2.91 9.99
N ARG A 157 -4.03 2.06 10.82
CA ARG A 157 -4.78 1.10 11.65
C ARG A 157 -5.78 1.78 12.59
N GLU A 158 -5.33 2.78 13.33
CA GLU A 158 -6.21 3.48 14.27
C GLU A 158 -7.28 4.31 13.54
N LEU A 159 -6.92 4.89 12.38
CA LEU A 159 -7.85 5.59 11.51
C LEU A 159 -8.95 4.66 10.98
N GLU A 160 -8.56 3.48 10.49
CA GLU A 160 -9.47 2.43 10.01
C GLU A 160 -10.41 1.94 11.12
N ASN A 161 -9.90 1.73 12.33
CA ASN A 161 -10.73 1.38 13.49
C ASN A 161 -11.81 2.43 13.75
N MET A 162 -11.47 3.72 13.66
CA MET A 162 -12.44 4.81 13.81
C MET A 162 -13.45 4.84 12.67
N ILE A 163 -13.02 4.72 11.40
CA ILE A 163 -13.93 4.70 10.25
C ILE A 163 -14.87 3.49 10.28
N ASN A 164 -14.38 2.31 10.68
CA ASN A 164 -15.21 1.13 10.88
C ASN A 164 -16.29 1.34 11.96
N SER A 165 -16.05 2.20 12.95
CA SER A 165 -17.05 2.54 13.97
C SER A 165 -18.17 3.43 13.44
N VAL A 166 -17.91 4.20 12.38
CA VAL A 166 -18.90 5.00 11.67
C VAL A 166 -19.81 4.11 10.81
N GLY A 167 -19.22 3.10 10.17
CA GLY A 167 -19.93 2.22 9.24
C GLY A 167 -20.19 2.85 7.87
N ASP A 168 -19.38 3.84 7.50
CA ASP A 168 -19.42 4.48 6.18
C ASP A 168 -18.52 3.69 5.22
N GLU A 169 -19.12 3.17 4.14
CA GLU A 169 -18.46 2.33 3.16
C GLU A 169 -17.59 3.14 2.19
N GLU A 170 -17.98 4.38 1.86
CA GLU A 170 -17.19 5.28 0.98
C GLU A 170 -15.91 5.72 1.69
N LEU A 171 -16.00 6.09 2.98
CA LEU A 171 -14.82 6.42 3.78
C LEU A 171 -13.88 5.22 3.98
N ARG A 172 -14.43 4.01 4.05
CA ARG A 172 -13.61 2.78 4.13
C ARG A 172 -12.87 2.53 2.82
N GLU A 173 -13.52 2.77 1.68
CA GLU A 173 -12.91 2.62 0.35
C GLU A 173 -11.69 3.54 0.18
N LEU A 174 -11.74 4.79 0.68
CA LEU A 174 -10.60 5.70 0.68
C LEU A 174 -9.36 5.11 1.39
N ILE A 175 -9.57 4.45 2.54
CA ILE A 175 -8.48 3.79 3.29
C ILE A 175 -7.94 2.58 2.53
N ASP A 176 -8.82 1.78 1.96
CA ASP A 176 -8.44 0.61 1.19
C ASP A 176 -7.60 1.00 -0.04
N ASP A 177 -7.99 2.06 -0.75
CA ASP A 177 -7.25 2.56 -1.90
C ASP A 177 -5.89 3.15 -1.52
N TYR A 178 -5.82 3.89 -0.40
CA TYR A 178 -4.54 4.32 0.15
C TYR A 178 -3.63 3.14 0.48
N LYS A 179 -4.14 2.10 1.14
CA LYS A 179 -3.36 0.89 1.47
C LYS A 179 -2.85 0.19 0.21
N LYS A 180 -3.69 0.07 -0.82
CA LYS A 180 -3.32 -0.54 -2.11
C LYS A 180 -2.18 0.25 -2.77
N ASP A 181 -2.33 1.56 -2.94
CA ASP A 181 -1.34 2.38 -3.65
C ASP A 181 -0.04 2.53 -2.84
N HIS A 182 -0.12 2.76 -1.52
CA HIS A 182 1.06 2.85 -0.67
C HIS A 182 1.83 1.53 -0.61
N GLY A 183 1.12 0.41 -0.44
CA GLY A 183 1.72 -0.93 -0.47
C GLY A 183 2.43 -1.21 -1.79
N LEU A 184 1.80 -0.90 -2.92
CA LEU A 184 2.38 -1.09 -4.24
C LEU A 184 3.62 -0.21 -4.48
N LYS A 185 3.57 1.08 -4.11
CA LYS A 185 4.73 1.98 -4.22
C LYS A 185 5.90 1.52 -3.36
N ALA A 186 5.63 1.09 -2.13
CA ALA A 186 6.66 0.60 -1.22
C ALA A 186 7.27 -0.73 -1.72
N LEU A 187 6.45 -1.60 -2.32
CA LEU A 187 6.88 -2.83 -2.97
C LEU A 187 7.79 -2.56 -4.16
N CYS A 188 7.39 -1.68 -5.09
CA CYS A 188 8.26 -1.27 -6.21
C CYS A 188 9.58 -0.69 -5.70
N ARG A 189 9.52 0.21 -4.70
CA ARG A 189 10.71 0.85 -4.13
C ARG A 189 11.69 -0.16 -3.54
N VAL A 190 11.23 -1.15 -2.78
CA VAL A 190 12.14 -2.13 -2.16
C VAL A 190 12.76 -3.03 -3.22
N PHE A 191 11.98 -3.50 -4.20
CA PHE A 191 12.50 -4.34 -5.28
C PHE A 191 13.47 -3.60 -6.21
N GLU A 192 13.18 -2.35 -6.59
CA GLU A 192 14.06 -1.53 -7.43
C GLU A 192 15.30 -1.05 -6.68
N ASN A 193 15.11 -0.40 -5.53
CA ASN A 193 16.19 0.37 -4.91
C ASN A 193 17.05 -0.46 -3.96
N LYS A 194 16.47 -1.44 -3.25
CA LYS A 194 17.21 -2.30 -2.31
C LYS A 194 17.68 -3.58 -2.99
N LEU A 195 16.77 -4.27 -3.67
CA LEU A 195 17.05 -5.57 -4.28
C LEU A 195 17.55 -5.49 -5.74
N LYS A 196 17.54 -4.30 -6.35
CA LYS A 196 18.09 -4.02 -7.70
C LYS A 196 17.41 -4.79 -8.83
N PHE A 197 16.14 -5.17 -8.65
CA PHE A 197 15.32 -5.71 -9.73
C PHE A 197 14.98 -4.63 -10.75
N LYS A 198 14.87 -5.04 -12.02
CA LYS A 198 14.14 -4.26 -13.02
C LYS A 198 12.65 -4.52 -12.80
N VAL A 199 11.91 -3.51 -12.32
CA VAL A 199 10.48 -3.63 -12.02
C VAL A 199 9.65 -3.06 -13.17
N GLU A 200 8.59 -3.78 -13.54
CA GLU A 200 7.59 -3.37 -14.54
C GLU A 200 6.20 -3.45 -13.90
N ARG A 201 5.47 -2.32 -13.87
CA ARG A 201 4.13 -2.23 -13.26
C ARG A 201 3.06 -2.35 -14.34
N HIS A 202 2.04 -3.17 -14.08
CA HIS A 202 0.86 -3.31 -14.91
C HIS A 202 -0.38 -3.22 -14.01
N ASN A 203 -1.30 -2.30 -14.32
CA ASN A 203 -2.52 -2.08 -13.55
C ASN A 203 -3.73 -2.61 -14.31
N ASP A 204 -4.74 -3.04 -13.56
CA ASP A 204 -6.11 -3.21 -14.05
C ASP A 204 -6.27 -4.14 -15.26
N LEU A 205 -5.45 -5.19 -15.31
CA LEU A 205 -5.49 -6.19 -16.38
C LEU A 205 -6.69 -7.13 -16.24
N THR A 206 -7.30 -7.45 -17.37
CA THR A 206 -8.25 -8.55 -17.50
C THR A 206 -7.55 -9.91 -17.42
N ALA A 207 -8.27 -11.00 -17.13
CA ALA A 207 -7.67 -12.34 -17.06
C ALA A 207 -6.94 -12.75 -18.36
N PRO A 208 -7.49 -12.50 -19.57
CA PRO A 208 -6.77 -12.72 -20.83
C PRO A 208 -5.50 -11.87 -20.96
N GLU A 209 -5.54 -10.61 -20.53
CA GLU A 209 -4.38 -9.72 -20.58
C GLU A 209 -3.27 -10.16 -19.63
N ILE A 210 -3.62 -10.66 -18.43
CA ILE A 210 -2.66 -11.24 -17.49
C ILE A 210 -1.92 -12.41 -18.13
N ILE A 211 -2.63 -13.36 -18.76
CA ILE A 211 -2.00 -14.49 -19.44
C ILE A 211 -1.17 -14.04 -20.63
N HIS A 212 -1.69 -13.11 -21.43
CA HIS A 212 -0.96 -12.57 -22.57
C HIS A 212 0.36 -11.93 -22.14
N LEU A 213 0.34 -11.14 -21.07
CA LEU A 213 1.53 -10.54 -20.47
C LEU A 213 2.51 -11.62 -20.00
N CYS A 214 2.04 -12.65 -19.29
CA CYS A 214 2.89 -13.75 -18.82
C CYS A 214 3.60 -14.46 -19.99
N GLN A 215 2.87 -14.75 -21.07
CA GLN A 215 3.43 -15.34 -22.28
C GLN A 215 4.46 -14.42 -22.97
N GLN A 216 4.21 -13.10 -23.01
CA GLN A 216 5.17 -12.15 -23.55
C GLN A 216 6.44 -12.09 -22.71
N VAL A 217 6.32 -12.03 -21.38
CA VAL A 217 7.45 -11.99 -20.46
C VAL A 217 8.25 -13.29 -20.51
N ALA A 218 7.59 -14.44 -20.56
CA ALA A 218 8.25 -15.75 -20.68
C ALA A 218 9.10 -15.87 -21.96
N LYS A 219 8.69 -15.22 -23.07
CA LYS A 219 9.45 -15.21 -24.33
C LYS A 219 10.68 -14.30 -24.31
N ARG A 220 10.85 -13.45 -23.29
CA ARG A 220 12.03 -12.56 -23.18
C ARG A 220 13.28 -13.36 -22.83
N ASN A 221 14.44 -12.78 -23.10
CA ASN A 221 15.71 -13.39 -22.74
C ASN A 221 16.11 -13.01 -21.31
N HIS A 222 16.01 -13.98 -20.40
CA HIS A 222 16.31 -13.78 -18.97
C HIS A 222 17.74 -14.12 -18.58
N LYS A 223 18.63 -14.47 -19.53
CA LYS A 223 19.99 -14.97 -19.23
C LYS A 223 20.81 -14.04 -18.34
N LYS A 224 20.64 -12.72 -18.46
CA LYS A 224 21.39 -11.70 -17.70
C LYS A 224 20.82 -11.38 -16.30
N PHE A 225 19.70 -11.98 -15.91
CA PHE A 225 19.06 -11.76 -14.61
C PHE A 225 19.31 -12.94 -13.68
N ASP A 226 19.36 -12.71 -12.37
CA ASP A 226 19.64 -13.77 -11.39
C ASP A 226 18.37 -14.46 -10.88
N ALA A 227 17.23 -13.76 -10.90
CA ALA A 227 15.94 -14.27 -10.43
C ALA A 227 14.78 -13.60 -11.16
N PHE A 228 13.60 -14.21 -11.06
CA PHE A 228 12.33 -13.66 -11.52
C PHE A 228 11.38 -13.48 -10.33
N VAL A 229 10.68 -12.35 -10.30
CA VAL A 229 9.68 -12.07 -9.27
C VAL A 229 8.40 -11.59 -9.94
N MET A 230 7.26 -12.13 -9.54
CA MET A 230 5.94 -11.67 -9.95
C MET A 230 5.03 -11.49 -8.73
N CYS A 231 4.62 -10.25 -8.49
CA CYS A 231 3.65 -9.91 -7.46
C CYS A 231 2.30 -9.64 -8.11
N ILE A 232 1.26 -10.36 -7.70
CA ILE A 232 -0.12 -10.19 -8.18
C ILE A 232 -0.98 -9.74 -7.00
N LEU A 233 -1.49 -8.51 -7.10
CA LEU A 233 -2.33 -7.86 -6.09
C LEU A 233 -3.74 -7.75 -6.66
N SER A 234 -4.61 -8.70 -6.32
CA SER A 234 -5.99 -8.75 -6.85
C SER A 234 -6.95 -9.34 -5.82
N HIS A 235 -8.25 -9.28 -6.10
CA HIS A 235 -9.17 -10.21 -5.46
C HIS A 235 -8.83 -11.64 -5.92
N GLY A 236 -9.22 -12.65 -5.13
CA GLY A 236 -9.07 -14.04 -5.55
C GLY A 236 -10.04 -14.98 -4.87
N ASN A 237 -9.93 -16.24 -5.25
CA ASN A 237 -10.50 -17.38 -4.56
C ASN A 237 -9.45 -18.51 -4.56
N GLN A 238 -9.67 -19.63 -3.85
CA GLN A 238 -8.72 -20.73 -3.75
C GLN A 238 -8.14 -21.13 -5.12
N GLY A 239 -6.81 -21.00 -5.27
CA GLY A 239 -6.05 -21.32 -6.49
C GLY A 239 -6.21 -20.34 -7.65
N ASN A 240 -6.92 -19.23 -7.47
CA ASN A 240 -7.32 -18.31 -8.53
C ASN A 240 -7.14 -16.83 -8.16
N VAL A 241 -6.96 -16.01 -9.18
CA VAL A 241 -6.99 -14.54 -9.10
C VAL A 241 -8.08 -13.99 -10.02
N TYR A 242 -8.64 -12.82 -9.71
CA TYR A 242 -9.60 -12.15 -10.58
C TYR A 242 -8.88 -11.19 -11.55
N GLY A 243 -9.33 -11.16 -12.80
CA GLY A 243 -9.12 -10.03 -13.70
C GLY A 243 -10.14 -8.92 -13.44
N THR A 244 -9.91 -7.73 -13.99
CA THR A 244 -10.82 -6.57 -13.82
C THR A 244 -12.22 -6.79 -14.38
N GLU A 245 -12.40 -7.74 -15.29
CA GLU A 245 -13.70 -8.15 -15.80
C GLU A 245 -14.46 -9.12 -14.85
N GLY A 246 -13.92 -9.39 -13.67
CA GLY A 246 -14.50 -10.27 -12.67
C GLY A 246 -14.38 -11.75 -12.99
N LYS A 247 -13.58 -12.14 -13.99
CA LYS A 247 -13.32 -13.54 -14.34
C LYS A 247 -12.15 -14.11 -13.54
N LEU A 248 -12.28 -15.36 -13.15
CA LEU A 248 -11.24 -16.12 -12.45
C LEU A 248 -10.17 -16.60 -13.43
N LEU A 249 -8.93 -16.54 -12.97
CA LEU A 249 -7.76 -17.08 -13.64
C LEU A 249 -6.98 -17.98 -12.67
N GLU A 250 -6.77 -19.23 -13.05
CA GLU A 250 -5.99 -20.17 -12.25
C GLU A 250 -4.54 -19.73 -12.16
N ILE A 251 -4.00 -19.76 -10.93
CA ILE A 251 -2.59 -19.44 -10.66
C ILE A 251 -1.67 -20.39 -11.44
N ARG A 252 -2.08 -21.64 -11.65
CA ARG A 252 -1.32 -22.61 -12.46
C ARG A 252 -1.15 -22.17 -13.92
N ASN A 253 -2.15 -21.52 -14.51
CA ASN A 253 -2.04 -21.00 -15.87
C ASN A 253 -1.03 -19.85 -15.97
N ILE A 254 -0.87 -19.10 -14.88
CA ILE A 254 0.16 -18.05 -14.77
C ILE A 254 1.54 -18.68 -14.62
N THR A 255 1.72 -19.59 -13.65
CA THR A 255 3.03 -20.15 -13.30
C THR A 255 3.57 -21.09 -14.36
N SER A 256 2.71 -21.83 -15.07
CA SER A 256 3.09 -22.73 -16.17
C SER A 256 3.79 -22.02 -17.34
N CYS A 257 3.60 -20.70 -17.48
CA CYS A 257 4.34 -19.90 -18.46
C CYS A 257 5.84 -19.83 -18.17
N PHE A 258 6.26 -20.08 -16.92
CA PHE A 258 7.62 -19.84 -16.44
C PHE A 258 8.38 -21.11 -16.02
N THR A 259 7.86 -22.31 -16.33
CA THR A 259 8.56 -23.58 -16.07
C THR A 259 9.85 -23.68 -16.89
N ALA A 260 10.74 -24.62 -16.55
CA ALA A 260 11.98 -24.81 -17.28
C ALA A 260 11.73 -25.14 -18.77
N THR A 261 10.65 -25.87 -19.06
CA THR A 261 10.21 -26.20 -20.42
C THR A 261 9.65 -24.98 -21.16
N SER A 262 8.77 -24.21 -20.51
CA SER A 262 8.10 -23.05 -21.12
C SER A 262 9.01 -21.82 -21.24
N CYS A 263 9.98 -21.67 -20.34
CA CYS A 263 10.89 -20.53 -20.26
C CYS A 263 12.32 -20.99 -19.94
N GLN A 264 12.99 -21.58 -20.92
CA GLN A 264 14.34 -22.16 -20.78
C GLN A 264 15.39 -21.18 -20.23
N THR A 265 15.25 -19.87 -20.47
CA THR A 265 16.22 -18.87 -19.98
C THR A 265 16.07 -18.54 -18.48
N LEU A 266 14.99 -19.03 -17.84
CA LEU A 266 14.77 -19.03 -16.39
C LEU A 266 14.97 -20.41 -15.75
N ALA A 267 15.37 -21.42 -16.51
CA ALA A 267 15.78 -22.71 -15.93
C ALA A 267 16.91 -22.48 -14.92
N ASP A 268 16.86 -23.16 -13.78
CA ASP A 268 17.81 -23.06 -12.66
C ASP A 268 17.89 -21.68 -11.98
N LYS A 269 16.96 -20.78 -12.25
CA LYS A 269 16.86 -19.46 -11.60
C LYS A 269 15.67 -19.41 -10.64
N PRO A 270 15.80 -18.79 -9.45
CA PRO A 270 14.68 -18.61 -8.54
C PRO A 270 13.52 -17.84 -9.18
N LYS A 271 12.30 -18.37 -9.02
CA LYS A 271 11.05 -17.76 -9.49
C LYS A 271 10.14 -17.53 -8.29
N LEU A 272 10.07 -16.30 -7.81
CA LEU A 272 9.29 -15.93 -6.63
C LEU A 272 7.94 -15.35 -7.08
N PHE A 273 6.84 -15.97 -6.64
CA PHE A 273 5.50 -15.48 -6.90
C PHE A 273 4.84 -15.05 -5.59
N PHE A 274 4.35 -13.82 -5.54
CA PHE A 274 3.64 -13.27 -4.38
C PHE A 274 2.19 -12.97 -4.76
N PHE A 275 1.23 -13.64 -4.13
CA PHE A 275 -0.19 -13.46 -4.38
C PHE A 275 -0.86 -12.80 -3.18
N GLN A 276 -1.21 -11.53 -3.31
CA GLN A 276 -2.17 -10.87 -2.43
C GLN A 276 -3.55 -11.06 -3.04
N ALA A 277 -4.17 -12.20 -2.74
CA ALA A 277 -5.52 -12.56 -3.18
C ALA A 277 -6.13 -13.57 -2.20
N CYS A 278 -7.44 -13.51 -1.93
CA CYS A 278 -8.09 -14.45 -1.01
C CYS A 278 -7.99 -15.89 -1.55
N GLN A 279 -7.55 -16.88 -0.76
CA GLN A 279 -7.44 -18.28 -1.20
C GLN A 279 -8.52 -19.22 -0.60
N GLY A 280 -9.68 -18.71 -0.20
CA GLY A 280 -10.79 -19.52 0.33
C GLY A 280 -11.89 -18.70 1.00
N THR A 281 -12.86 -19.40 1.61
CA THR A 281 -14.04 -18.82 2.31
C THR A 281 -14.15 -19.19 3.79
N ASP A 282 -13.33 -20.11 4.29
CA ASP A 282 -13.41 -20.60 5.67
C ASP A 282 -12.59 -19.76 6.66
N LEU A 283 -13.18 -19.45 7.82
CA LEU A 283 -12.53 -18.81 8.97
C LEU A 283 -11.59 -19.82 9.65
N GLN A 284 -10.30 -19.48 9.76
CA GLN A 284 -9.32 -20.28 10.49
C GLN A 284 -9.68 -20.27 12.00
N LYS A 285 -10.07 -21.41 12.55
CA LYS A 285 -10.19 -21.60 14.00
C LYS A 285 -8.81 -21.93 14.54
N GLY A 286 -8.29 -21.09 15.45
CA GLY A 286 -7.05 -21.37 16.16
C GLY A 286 -7.15 -22.72 16.89
N ALA A 287 -6.23 -23.64 16.59
CA ALA A 287 -6.14 -24.90 17.30
C ALA A 287 -5.38 -24.68 18.60
N THR A 288 -6.10 -24.72 19.73
CA THR A 288 -5.47 -24.95 21.03
C THR A 288 -4.79 -26.31 20.97
N GLN A 289 -3.45 -26.34 21.03
CA GLN A 289 -2.69 -27.58 21.10
C GLN A 289 -3.10 -28.36 22.35
N ILE A 290 -3.82 -29.47 22.15
CA ILE A 290 -3.81 -30.58 23.11
C ILE A 290 -3.00 -31.68 22.43
N TYR A 291 -1.79 -31.91 22.93
CA TYR A 291 -0.97 -33.04 22.54
C TYR A 291 -1.64 -34.32 23.03
N GLU A 292 -2.29 -35.06 22.13
CA GLU A 292 -2.49 -36.49 22.30
C GLU A 292 -1.61 -37.23 21.30
N ARG A 293 -0.57 -37.85 21.85
CA ARG A 293 0.40 -38.70 21.17
C ARG A 293 -0.30 -40.01 20.80
N GLN A 294 -0.60 -40.21 19.51
CA GLN A 294 -0.78 -41.55 18.95
C GLN A 294 0.43 -41.87 18.07
N GLU A 295 1.27 -42.78 18.55
CA GLU A 295 2.31 -43.43 17.75
C GLU A 295 1.64 -44.36 16.74
N SER A 296 1.80 -44.07 15.45
CA SER A 296 1.59 -45.04 14.38
C SER A 296 2.94 -45.34 13.72
N THR A 297 3.37 -46.58 13.88
CA THR A 297 4.55 -47.16 13.23
C THR A 297 4.29 -47.29 11.74
N ILE A 298 5.08 -46.59 10.91
CA ILE A 298 5.13 -46.82 9.46
C ILE A 298 6.33 -47.73 9.20
N GLU A 299 6.09 -48.95 8.73
CA GLU A 299 7.11 -49.87 8.24
C GLU A 299 7.75 -49.30 6.96
N MET A 300 9.08 -49.28 6.92
CA MET A 300 9.86 -48.92 5.73
C MET A 300 10.23 -50.19 4.97
N ASP A 301 9.64 -50.40 3.79
CA ASP A 301 10.17 -51.34 2.81
C ASP A 301 11.31 -50.66 2.02
N VAL A 302 12.54 -51.10 2.27
CA VAL A 302 13.73 -50.69 1.54
C VAL A 302 14.11 -51.81 0.57
N ALA A 303 13.98 -51.57 -0.73
CA ALA A 303 14.64 -52.38 -1.77
C ALA A 303 15.78 -51.54 -2.39
N PRO A 304 17.01 -52.07 -2.49
CA PRO A 304 18.11 -51.35 -3.12
C PRO A 304 18.04 -51.57 -4.64
N ASP A 305 17.97 -50.49 -5.43
CA ASP A 305 18.19 -50.55 -6.87
C ASP A 305 19.29 -49.55 -7.27
N ASP A 306 20.47 -50.10 -7.56
CA ASP A 306 21.66 -49.41 -8.04
C ASP A 306 21.52 -49.08 -9.54
N THR A 307 20.73 -48.06 -9.88
CA THR A 307 20.76 -47.44 -11.22
C THR A 307 21.09 -45.95 -11.14
N PRO A 308 22.06 -45.44 -11.94
CA PRO A 308 22.44 -44.04 -11.91
C PRO A 308 21.30 -43.19 -12.48
N ARG A 309 20.52 -42.57 -11.59
CA ARG A 309 19.47 -41.62 -11.97
C ARG A 309 20.13 -40.39 -12.58
N ASN A 310 19.90 -40.17 -13.88
CA ASN A 310 19.96 -38.83 -14.47
C ASN A 310 19.13 -37.91 -13.58
N SER A 311 19.76 -36.96 -12.90
CA SER A 311 19.10 -35.96 -12.07
C SER A 311 18.39 -34.96 -12.97
N SER A 312 17.25 -35.33 -13.55
CA SER A 312 16.35 -34.37 -14.18
C SER A 312 15.71 -33.55 -13.07
N ILE A 313 16.09 -32.28 -13.00
CA ILE A 313 15.42 -31.29 -12.15
C ILE A 313 13.93 -31.27 -12.56
N PRO A 314 12.98 -31.39 -11.62
CA PRO A 314 11.55 -31.30 -11.93
C PRO A 314 11.20 -29.99 -12.66
N ASP A 315 10.26 -30.00 -13.60
CA ASP A 315 9.90 -28.82 -14.41
C ASP A 315 9.35 -27.64 -13.56
N ASP A 316 8.80 -27.97 -12.38
CA ASP A 316 8.28 -27.04 -11.38
C ASP A 316 9.32 -26.66 -10.29
N ALA A 317 10.59 -27.03 -10.46
CA ALA A 317 11.64 -26.64 -9.52
C ALA A 317 11.88 -25.11 -9.52
N ASP A 318 12.42 -24.62 -8.40
CA ASP A 318 12.79 -23.21 -8.17
C ASP A 318 11.62 -22.22 -8.09
N PHE A 319 10.37 -22.70 -8.00
CA PHE A 319 9.22 -21.86 -7.67
C PHE A 319 9.09 -21.68 -6.16
N LEU A 320 9.02 -20.43 -5.71
CA LEU A 320 8.59 -20.09 -4.36
C LEU A 320 7.28 -19.34 -4.44
N PHE A 321 6.30 -19.80 -3.66
CA PHE A 321 5.01 -19.17 -3.53
C PHE A 321 4.87 -18.50 -2.18
N GLY A 322 4.66 -17.20 -2.18
CA GLY A 322 4.21 -16.44 -1.03
C GLY A 322 2.74 -16.07 -1.22
N TYR A 323 1.86 -16.68 -0.44
CA TYR A 323 0.44 -16.31 -0.41
C TYR A 323 0.15 -15.43 0.81
N ALA A 324 -0.79 -14.50 0.66
CA ALA A 324 -1.39 -13.82 1.81
C ALA A 324 -2.11 -14.78 2.78
N THR A 325 -2.32 -16.04 2.37
CA THR A 325 -3.10 -17.07 3.07
C THR A 325 -2.68 -18.48 2.71
N VAL A 326 -2.79 -19.42 3.64
CA VAL A 326 -2.63 -20.85 3.34
C VAL A 326 -3.68 -21.29 2.30
N PRO A 327 -3.31 -22.06 1.26
CA PRO A 327 -4.27 -22.61 0.30
C PRO A 327 -5.39 -23.40 0.99
N GLY A 328 -6.65 -23.06 0.73
CA GLY A 328 -7.82 -23.68 1.38
C GLY A 328 -8.43 -22.86 2.52
N TYR A 329 -7.80 -21.76 2.94
CA TYR A 329 -8.33 -20.87 3.96
C TYR A 329 -8.63 -19.49 3.38
N ALA A 330 -9.71 -18.86 3.85
CA ALA A 330 -9.94 -17.46 3.53
C ALA A 330 -8.81 -16.61 4.07
N SER A 331 -8.50 -15.51 3.38
CA SER A 331 -7.71 -14.47 4.04
C SER A 331 -8.47 -14.00 5.24
N ILE A 332 -7.81 -14.01 6.39
CA ILE A 332 -8.17 -13.10 7.46
C ILE A 332 -7.90 -11.68 6.90
N ARG A 333 -8.83 -11.21 6.07
CA ARG A 333 -9.30 -9.85 6.21
C ARG A 333 -10.02 -9.91 7.53
N SER A 334 -9.38 -9.43 8.59
CA SER A 334 -10.21 -8.96 9.68
C SER A 334 -11.16 -7.96 9.02
N ARG A 335 -12.48 -8.17 9.16
CA ARG A 335 -13.47 -7.13 8.84
C ARG A 335 -13.19 -5.82 9.61
N SER A 336 -12.17 -5.80 10.48
CA SER A 336 -11.62 -4.63 11.16
C SER A 336 -10.15 -4.23 10.82
N GLN A 337 -9.38 -4.89 9.93
CA GLN A 337 -7.92 -4.55 9.78
C GLN A 337 -7.27 -4.54 8.36
N GLY A 338 -7.96 -4.85 7.26
CA GLY A 338 -7.39 -4.76 5.90
C GLY A 338 -6.19 -5.68 5.60
N SER A 339 -5.48 -5.46 4.46
CA SER A 339 -4.46 -6.39 3.93
C SER A 339 -3.03 -6.11 4.40
N PHE A 340 -2.53 -6.91 5.34
CA PHE A 340 -1.16 -6.80 5.89
C PHE A 340 -0.05 -7.39 5.02
N TYR A 341 -0.36 -8.31 4.11
CA TYR A 341 0.66 -9.18 3.50
C TYR A 341 1.77 -8.44 2.75
N ILE A 342 1.42 -7.50 1.86
CA ILE A 342 2.45 -6.75 1.10
C ILE A 342 3.19 -5.75 1.97
N MET A 343 2.53 -5.11 2.93
CA MET A 343 3.22 -4.20 3.85
C MET A 343 4.21 -4.97 4.74
N THR A 344 3.81 -6.11 5.30
CA THR A 344 4.70 -6.99 6.07
C THR A 344 5.84 -7.55 5.21
N LEU A 345 5.54 -7.93 3.96
CA LEU A 345 6.58 -8.33 3.00
C LEU A 345 7.57 -7.19 2.78
N VAL A 346 7.10 -5.98 2.51
CA VAL A 346 7.95 -4.81 2.30
C VAL A 346 8.81 -4.52 3.53
N GLU A 347 8.24 -4.49 4.73
CA GLU A 347 8.98 -4.27 5.97
C GLU A 347 10.08 -5.30 6.17
N ALA A 348 9.77 -6.58 5.97
CA ALA A 348 10.75 -7.64 6.05
C ALA A 348 11.85 -7.50 4.99
N LEU A 349 11.48 -7.20 3.74
CA LEU A 349 12.46 -6.96 2.68
C LEU A 349 13.34 -5.74 3.03
N GLU A 350 12.78 -4.63 3.51
CA GLU A 350 13.53 -3.44 3.87
C GLU A 350 14.51 -3.68 5.03
N GLN A 351 14.09 -4.47 6.03
CA GLN A 351 14.88 -4.77 7.21
C GLN A 351 16.01 -5.78 6.93
N TYR A 352 15.74 -6.80 6.11
CA TYR A 352 16.64 -7.96 5.97
C TYR A 352 17.38 -8.06 4.65
N ALA A 353 16.92 -7.43 3.56
CA ALA A 353 17.54 -7.54 2.24
C ALA A 353 19.01 -7.08 2.17
N SER A 354 19.42 -6.19 3.07
CA SER A 354 20.81 -5.69 3.13
C SER A 354 21.73 -6.54 4.00
N ARG A 355 21.17 -7.45 4.80
CA ARG A 355 21.91 -8.24 5.79
C ARG A 355 22.25 -9.65 5.31
N TYR A 356 21.54 -10.15 4.31
CA TYR A 356 21.71 -11.51 3.82
C TYR A 356 21.66 -11.56 2.29
N GLU A 357 22.43 -12.47 1.69
CA GLU A 357 22.34 -12.81 0.27
C GLU A 357 20.92 -13.32 -0.04
N CYS A 358 20.39 -13.05 -1.25
CA CYS A 358 19.02 -13.40 -1.68
C CYS A 358 18.60 -14.86 -1.40
N MET A 359 19.57 -15.77 -1.22
CA MET A 359 19.34 -17.17 -0.84
C MET A 359 18.75 -17.35 0.57
N TYR A 360 19.02 -16.43 1.52
CA TYR A 360 18.44 -16.44 2.86
C TYR A 360 17.11 -15.69 2.94
N LEU A 361 16.82 -14.83 1.96
CA LEU A 361 15.51 -14.22 1.77
C LEU A 361 14.44 -15.31 1.55
N VAL A 362 14.78 -16.40 0.86
CA VAL A 362 13.95 -17.61 0.69
C VAL A 362 13.60 -18.25 2.05
N PHE A 363 14.59 -18.40 2.93
CA PHE A 363 14.41 -18.97 4.28
C PHE A 363 13.56 -18.05 5.18
N TRP A 364 13.66 -16.73 4.98
CA TRP A 364 12.88 -15.74 5.73
C TRP A 364 11.47 -15.52 5.20
N ILE A 365 11.26 -15.54 3.88
CA ILE A 365 9.91 -15.55 3.29
C ILE A 365 9.17 -16.79 3.78
N TYR A 366 9.82 -17.95 3.80
CA TYR A 366 9.28 -19.17 4.40
C TYR A 366 8.93 -18.99 5.89
N ARG A 367 9.78 -18.30 6.67
CA ARG A 367 9.47 -17.98 8.07
C ARG A 367 8.32 -17.00 8.25
N ILE A 368 8.21 -15.98 7.41
CA ILE A 368 7.13 -14.98 7.46
C ILE A 368 5.81 -15.63 7.07
N THR A 369 5.78 -16.42 6.00
CA THR A 369 4.60 -17.23 5.63
C THR A 369 4.21 -18.19 6.76
N SER A 370 5.19 -18.79 7.45
CA SER A 370 4.91 -19.64 8.62
C SER A 370 4.50 -18.89 9.90
N HIS A 371 4.83 -17.60 10.03
CA HIS A 371 4.39 -16.80 11.18
C HIS A 371 2.91 -16.41 11.08
N PHE A 372 2.38 -16.34 9.86
CA PHE A 372 0.93 -16.25 9.60
C PHE A 372 0.20 -17.59 9.79
N GLU A 373 0.90 -18.71 9.99
CA GLU A 373 0.31 -20.01 10.34
C GLU A 373 -0.03 -20.12 11.85
N GLY A 374 0.39 -19.14 12.67
CA GLY A 374 0.44 -19.24 14.13
C GLY A 374 -0.41 -18.25 14.96
N HIS A 375 -1.35 -17.50 14.37
CA HIS A 375 -2.23 -16.58 15.11
C HIS A 375 -3.70 -16.75 14.80
#